data_AF-A0A3N3DSV0-F1
#
_entry.id   AF-A0A3N3DSV0-F1
#
_cell.length_a   1.000
_cell.length_b   1.000
_cell.length_c   1.000
_cell.angle_alpha   90.00
_cell.angle_beta   90.00
_cell.angle_gamma   90.00
#
_symmetry.space_group_name_H-M   'P 1'
#
loop_
_entity.id
_entity.type
_entity.pdbx_description
1 polymer ?
#
loop_
_entity_poly.entity_id
_entity_poly.type
_entity_poly.pdbx_seq_one_letter_code
_entity_poly.pdbx_strand_id
1 'polypeptide(L)'
;MLNFKLYLKCLAVFSLIMVLSACSRDTLDDIPLFEQYIKENINKSSDDPYISSTVKPGEPMYEYLYKFQQGRGYLSMIEPLIEQGNTDAMVFKGRIYAKYIEGRGKTIALLGRAMAAGDPFAALALSDGGEECRDFGKSSISTKFANAIGEQLPENIETCSAENWFKAQDGFKKLAEQGDLAAQYYLLRRQRIDNPDNSREAHEFYIREIIRFAEGYYYKPMMEYIDKIEEVN
;
A
#
# COMPACT_ATOMS: atom_id res chain seq x y z
N MET A 1 -9.33 47.28 -33.46
CA MET A 1 -9.03 46.06 -34.27
C MET A 1 -7.61 45.51 -34.05
N LEU A 2 -6.60 46.36 -33.77
CA LEU A 2 -5.21 45.93 -33.54
C LEU A 2 -5.02 45.12 -32.24
N ASN A 3 -5.70 45.50 -31.16
CA ASN A 3 -5.61 44.83 -29.86
C ASN A 3 -6.20 43.40 -29.86
N PHE A 4 -7.24 43.14 -30.66
CA PHE A 4 -7.86 41.81 -30.73
C PHE A 4 -6.92 40.78 -31.37
N LYS A 5 -6.19 41.17 -32.41
CA LYS A 5 -5.18 40.31 -33.07
C LYS A 5 -3.97 40.05 -32.16
N LEU A 6 -3.60 41.00 -31.31
CA LEU A 6 -2.52 40.84 -30.34
C LEU A 6 -2.93 39.90 -29.19
N TYR A 7 -4.16 40.04 -28.67
CA TYR A 7 -4.74 39.13 -27.69
C TYR A 7 -4.84 37.70 -28.20
N LEU A 8 -5.30 37.50 -29.45
CA LEU A 8 -5.43 36.17 -30.05
C LEU A 8 -4.06 35.49 -30.25
N LYS A 9 -3.02 36.27 -30.57
CA LYS A 9 -1.64 35.78 -30.65
C LYS A 9 -1.07 35.41 -29.28
N CYS A 10 -1.30 36.22 -28.25
CA CYS A 10 -0.89 35.89 -26.88
C CYS A 10 -1.61 34.64 -26.35
N LEU A 11 -2.91 34.49 -26.64
CA LEU A 11 -3.67 33.29 -26.27
C LEU A 11 -3.12 32.04 -26.97
N ALA A 12 -2.81 32.13 -28.26
CA ALA A 12 -2.26 31.02 -29.03
C ALA A 12 -0.85 30.62 -28.54
N VAL A 13 -0.01 31.59 -28.17
CA VAL A 13 1.32 31.31 -27.60
C VAL A 13 1.20 30.73 -26.19
N PHE A 14 0.27 31.21 -25.37
CA PHE A 14 0.02 30.66 -24.03
C PHE A 14 -0.50 29.22 -24.09
N SER A 15 -1.42 28.93 -25.02
CA SER A 15 -1.89 27.56 -25.28
C SER A 15 -0.77 26.64 -25.79
N LEU A 16 0.15 27.15 -26.62
CA LEU A 16 1.28 26.36 -27.11
C LEU A 16 2.29 26.04 -25.99
N ILE A 17 2.51 26.96 -25.05
CA ILE A 17 3.38 26.76 -23.88
C ILE A 17 2.76 25.74 -22.90
N MET A 18 1.44 25.78 -22.69
CA MET A 18 0.73 24.82 -21.84
C MET A 18 0.75 23.39 -22.40
N VAL A 19 0.83 23.23 -23.73
CA VAL A 19 0.96 21.92 -24.39
C VAL A 19 2.41 21.39 -24.31
N LEU A 20 3.42 22.26 -24.35
CA LEU A 20 4.83 21.85 -24.24
C LEU A 20 5.25 21.49 -22.81
N SER A 21 4.56 21.99 -21.78
CA SER A 21 4.76 21.53 -20.39
C SER A 21 4.03 20.23 -20.06
N ALA A 22 3.28 19.67 -21.02
CA ALA A 22 2.54 18.41 -20.89
C ALA A 22 3.21 17.26 -21.67
N CYS A 23 4.54 17.32 -21.87
CA CYS A 23 5.28 16.12 -22.28
C CYS A 23 5.28 15.14 -21.10
N SER A 24 4.49 14.07 -21.21
CA SER A 24 4.76 12.86 -20.44
C SER A 24 6.23 12.50 -20.67
N ARG A 25 6.97 12.28 -19.59
CA ARG A 25 8.38 11.89 -19.66
C ARG A 25 8.46 10.58 -20.46
N ASP A 26 9.30 10.53 -21.48
CA ASP A 26 9.36 9.37 -22.37
C ASP A 26 9.85 8.16 -21.57
N THR A 27 9.03 7.12 -21.48
CA THR A 27 9.36 5.90 -20.74
C THR A 27 10.54 5.15 -21.35
N LEU A 28 10.90 5.46 -22.61
CA LEU A 28 12.13 5.00 -23.25
C LEU A 28 13.41 5.54 -22.57
N ASP A 29 13.34 6.69 -21.89
CA ASP A 29 14.48 7.26 -21.14
C ASP A 29 14.84 6.41 -19.90
N ASP A 30 13.93 5.55 -19.45
CA ASP A 30 14.11 4.74 -18.25
C ASP A 30 14.79 3.39 -18.55
N ILE A 31 14.79 2.91 -19.80
CA ILE A 31 15.40 1.63 -20.21
C ILE A 31 16.87 1.49 -19.74
N PRO A 32 17.75 2.51 -19.93
CA PRO A 32 19.14 2.42 -19.49
C PRO A 32 19.30 2.20 -17.98
N LEU A 33 18.33 2.62 -17.16
CA LEU A 33 18.38 2.45 -15.71
C LEU A 33 18.13 0.99 -15.30
N PHE A 34 17.41 0.22 -16.11
CA PHE A 34 17.13 -1.21 -15.87
C PHE A 34 18.11 -2.16 -16.56
N GLU A 35 18.94 -1.66 -17.49
CA GLU A 35 19.75 -2.50 -18.39
C GLU A 35 20.61 -3.52 -17.64
N GLN A 36 21.32 -3.08 -16.59
CA GLN A 36 22.17 -3.97 -15.80
C GLN A 36 21.34 -5.05 -15.08
N TYR A 37 20.27 -4.65 -14.39
CA TYR A 37 19.39 -5.59 -13.68
C TYR A 37 18.79 -6.64 -14.62
N ILE A 38 18.32 -6.22 -15.80
CA ILE A 38 17.77 -7.13 -16.81
C ILE A 38 18.85 -8.10 -17.29
N LYS A 39 20.03 -7.60 -17.68
CA LYS A 39 21.13 -8.43 -18.17
C LYS A 39 21.55 -9.49 -17.16
N GLU A 40 21.55 -9.14 -15.88
CA GLU A 40 21.95 -10.04 -14.81
C GLU A 40 20.86 -11.06 -14.43
N ASN A 41 19.58 -10.80 -14.71
CA ASN A 41 18.48 -11.61 -14.19
C ASN A 41 17.56 -12.26 -15.24
N ILE A 42 17.58 -11.82 -16.51
CA ILE A 42 16.66 -12.31 -17.55
C ILE A 42 16.72 -13.82 -17.79
N ASN A 43 17.89 -14.44 -17.59
CA ASN A 43 18.10 -15.88 -17.77
C ASN A 43 18.27 -16.64 -16.44
N LYS A 44 18.06 -15.98 -15.29
CA LYS A 44 18.13 -16.64 -13.99
C LYS A 44 16.80 -17.29 -13.67
N SER A 45 16.87 -18.50 -13.13
CA SER A 45 15.74 -19.16 -12.48
C SER A 45 16.05 -19.26 -10.99
N SER A 46 15.03 -19.06 -10.16
CA SER A 46 15.14 -19.27 -8.72
C SER A 46 14.89 -20.73 -8.39
N ASP A 47 15.76 -21.34 -7.58
CA ASP A 47 15.53 -22.67 -7.02
C ASP A 47 14.46 -22.66 -5.90
N ASP A 48 14.14 -21.49 -5.34
CA ASP A 48 13.01 -21.31 -4.42
C ASP A 48 11.73 -21.03 -5.24
N PRO A 49 10.75 -21.95 -5.28
CA PRO A 49 9.49 -21.74 -5.99
C PRO A 49 8.57 -20.70 -5.31
N TYR A 50 8.90 -20.26 -4.09
CA TYR A 50 8.16 -19.26 -3.31
C TYR A 50 8.91 -17.93 -3.21
N ILE A 51 9.92 -17.70 -4.06
CA ILE A 51 10.82 -16.57 -3.97
C ILE A 51 10.11 -15.21 -3.97
N SER A 52 9.00 -15.10 -4.71
CA SER A 52 8.17 -13.88 -4.82
C SER A 52 7.00 -13.84 -3.84
N SER A 53 6.85 -14.85 -2.99
CA SER A 53 5.76 -14.91 -2.01
C SER A 53 6.18 -14.21 -0.73
N THR A 54 5.34 -13.29 -0.25
CA THR A 54 5.50 -12.68 1.08
C THR A 54 5.15 -13.63 2.21
N VAL A 55 4.53 -14.77 1.89
CA VAL A 55 4.17 -15.81 2.87
C VAL A 55 4.61 -17.19 2.34
N LYS A 56 5.40 -17.93 3.11
CA LYS A 56 6.03 -19.21 2.73
C LYS A 56 5.40 -20.41 3.45
N PRO A 57 5.58 -21.64 2.92
CA PRO A 57 5.12 -22.85 3.60
C PRO A 57 5.59 -22.92 5.06
N GLY A 58 4.67 -23.22 5.97
CA GLY A 58 4.92 -23.26 7.41
C GLY A 58 4.59 -21.95 8.14
N GLU A 59 4.41 -20.84 7.43
CA GLU A 59 3.94 -19.58 8.03
C GLU A 59 2.42 -19.58 8.23
N PRO A 60 1.90 -18.89 9.26
CA PRO A 60 0.50 -19.02 9.67
C PRO A 60 -0.52 -18.74 8.57
N MET A 61 -0.29 -17.72 7.74
CA MET A 61 -1.23 -17.31 6.69
C MET A 61 -1.09 -18.11 5.39
N TYR A 62 -0.06 -18.95 5.24
CA TYR A 62 0.28 -19.59 3.97
C TYR A 62 -0.85 -20.45 3.43
N GLU A 63 -1.37 -21.36 4.25
CA GLU A 63 -2.38 -22.32 3.82
C GLU A 63 -3.63 -21.59 3.33
N TYR A 64 -4.08 -20.59 4.08
CA TYR A 64 -5.24 -19.79 3.70
C TYR A 64 -5.02 -19.05 2.37
N LEU A 65 -3.91 -18.32 2.22
CA LEU A 65 -3.63 -17.53 1.02
C LEU A 65 -3.49 -18.43 -0.22
N TYR A 66 -2.81 -19.57 -0.08
CA TYR A 66 -2.69 -20.57 -1.13
C TYR A 66 -4.08 -21.10 -1.57
N LYS A 67 -4.94 -21.47 -0.61
CA LYS A 67 -6.30 -21.92 -0.94
C LYS A 67 -7.16 -20.80 -1.52
N PHE A 68 -7.02 -19.57 -1.03
CA PHE A 68 -7.73 -18.40 -1.52
C PHE A 68 -7.43 -18.14 -3.01
N GLN A 69 -6.16 -18.19 -3.40
CA GLN A 69 -5.74 -18.09 -4.81
C GLN A 69 -6.33 -19.20 -5.70
N GLN A 70 -6.61 -20.37 -5.14
CA GLN A 70 -7.28 -21.48 -5.86
C GLN A 70 -8.82 -21.35 -5.90
N GLY A 71 -9.39 -20.27 -5.37
CA GLY A 71 -10.84 -20.12 -5.21
C GLY A 71 -11.44 -21.07 -4.15
N ARG A 72 -10.60 -21.57 -3.23
CA ARG A 72 -10.96 -22.54 -2.17
C ARG A 72 -10.71 -22.01 -0.76
N GLY A 73 -10.33 -20.74 -0.64
CA GLY A 73 -10.07 -20.10 0.65
C GLY A 73 -11.37 -19.61 1.27
N TYR A 74 -11.70 -20.14 2.45
CA TYR A 74 -12.82 -19.65 3.26
C TYR A 74 -12.27 -18.87 4.45
N LEU A 75 -12.87 -17.72 4.77
CA LEU A 75 -12.43 -16.89 5.90
C LEU A 75 -12.49 -17.62 7.25
N SER A 76 -13.32 -18.66 7.37
CA SER A 76 -13.33 -19.55 8.54
C SER A 76 -11.98 -20.24 8.80
N MET A 77 -11.12 -20.39 7.79
CA MET A 77 -9.80 -21.02 7.93
C MET A 77 -8.83 -20.18 8.77
N ILE A 78 -9.01 -18.86 8.84
CA ILE A 78 -8.13 -17.96 9.59
C ILE A 78 -8.70 -17.58 10.97
N GLU A 79 -9.90 -18.03 11.33
CA GLU A 79 -10.47 -17.78 12.66
C GLU A 79 -9.60 -18.35 13.79
N PRO A 80 -9.05 -19.58 13.69
CA PRO A 80 -8.15 -20.08 14.73
C PRO A 80 -6.90 -19.21 14.89
N LEU A 81 -6.39 -18.61 13.81
CA LEU A 81 -5.25 -17.70 13.86
C LEU A 81 -5.61 -16.40 14.59
N ILE A 82 -6.81 -15.87 14.34
CA ILE A 82 -7.36 -14.69 15.02
C ILE A 82 -7.53 -14.96 16.52
N GLU A 83 -8.06 -16.13 16.89
CA GLU A 83 -8.19 -16.56 18.28
C GLU A 83 -6.83 -16.66 18.98
N GLN A 84 -5.80 -17.10 18.25
CA GLN A 84 -4.41 -17.17 18.72
C GLN A 84 -3.67 -15.82 18.73
N GLY A 85 -4.32 -14.73 18.29
CA GLY A 85 -3.73 -13.40 18.32
C GLY A 85 -2.90 -13.02 17.10
N ASN A 86 -2.98 -13.77 15.99
CA ASN A 86 -2.27 -13.43 14.76
C ASN A 86 -2.83 -12.14 14.13
N THR A 87 -2.02 -11.08 14.09
CA THR A 87 -2.45 -9.76 13.63
C THR A 87 -2.68 -9.71 12.12
N ASP A 88 -1.89 -10.43 11.32
CA ASP A 88 -2.08 -10.51 9.86
C ASP A 88 -3.47 -11.04 9.50
N ALA A 89 -3.92 -12.11 10.18
CA ALA A 89 -5.25 -12.67 9.99
C ALA A 89 -6.35 -11.67 10.38
N MET A 90 -6.16 -10.95 11.49
CA MET A 90 -7.09 -9.90 11.94
C MET A 90 -7.19 -8.76 10.92
N VAL A 91 -6.05 -8.27 10.42
CA VAL A 91 -5.98 -7.20 9.42
C VAL A 91 -6.59 -7.67 8.11
N PHE A 92 -6.20 -8.85 7.63
CA PHE A 92 -6.70 -9.41 6.38
C PHE A 92 -8.23 -9.53 6.39
N LYS A 93 -8.79 -10.13 7.44
CA LYS A 93 -10.24 -10.23 7.62
C LYS A 93 -10.88 -8.85 7.77
N GLY A 94 -10.30 -7.99 8.60
CA GLY A 94 -10.83 -6.66 8.89
C GLY A 94 -10.98 -5.80 7.63
N ARG A 95 -9.96 -5.80 6.76
CA ARG A 95 -9.97 -5.04 5.50
C ARG A 95 -10.96 -5.59 4.48
N ILE A 96 -11.10 -6.92 4.37
CA ILE A 96 -12.16 -7.53 3.53
C ILE A 96 -13.55 -7.10 3.99
N TYR A 97 -13.77 -7.06 5.31
CA TYR A 97 -15.07 -6.74 5.88
C TYR A 97 -15.36 -5.24 6.05
N ALA A 98 -14.41 -4.35 5.75
CA ALA A 98 -14.54 -2.91 6.02
C ALA A 98 -15.80 -2.29 5.36
N LYS A 99 -16.06 -2.66 4.11
CA LYS A 99 -17.22 -2.20 3.32
C LYS A 99 -18.58 -2.70 3.82
N TYR A 100 -18.62 -3.74 4.65
CA TYR A 100 -19.88 -4.32 5.11
C TYR A 100 -20.36 -3.56 6.36
N ILE A 101 -21.56 -2.97 6.27
CA ILE A 101 -22.20 -2.29 7.40
C ILE A 101 -22.51 -3.30 8.51
N GLU A 102 -23.00 -4.48 8.12
CA GLU A 102 -23.20 -5.60 9.03
C GLU A 102 -21.83 -6.08 9.55
N GLY A 103 -21.67 -6.06 10.86
CA GLY A 103 -20.41 -6.49 11.49
C GLY A 103 -19.32 -5.41 11.53
N ARG A 104 -19.56 -4.18 11.05
CA ARG A 104 -18.58 -3.08 11.14
C ARG A 104 -18.01 -2.88 12.55
N GLY A 105 -18.86 -2.98 13.57
CA GLY A 105 -18.43 -2.90 14.96
C GLY A 105 -17.40 -3.98 15.34
N LYS A 106 -17.62 -5.22 14.87
CA LYS A 106 -16.66 -6.33 15.04
C LYS A 106 -15.38 -6.08 14.25
N THR A 107 -15.49 -5.62 13.01
CA THR A 107 -14.34 -5.29 12.15
C THR A 107 -13.44 -4.23 12.79
N ILE A 108 -14.01 -3.13 13.28
CA ILE A 108 -13.25 -2.07 13.95
C ILE A 108 -12.61 -2.60 15.23
N ALA A 109 -13.32 -3.39 16.03
CA ALA A 109 -12.75 -3.99 17.24
C ALA A 109 -11.61 -4.98 16.94
N LEU A 110 -11.75 -5.78 15.87
CA LEU A 110 -10.73 -6.71 15.40
C LEU A 110 -9.46 -5.97 14.94
N LEU A 111 -9.61 -4.90 14.15
CA LEU A 111 -8.50 -4.03 13.76
C LEU A 111 -7.89 -3.33 14.98
N GLY A 112 -8.72 -2.92 15.94
CA GLY A 112 -8.25 -2.31 17.18
C GLY A 112 -7.35 -3.24 18.00
N ARG A 113 -7.67 -4.54 18.04
CA ARG A 113 -6.82 -5.57 18.65
C ARG A 113 -5.46 -5.69 17.96
N ALA A 114 -5.46 -5.78 16.64
CA ALA A 114 -4.22 -5.86 15.86
C ALA A 114 -3.36 -4.60 16.05
N MET A 115 -3.98 -3.41 16.03
CA MET A 115 -3.29 -2.14 16.28
C MET A 115 -2.71 -2.09 17.70
N ALA A 116 -3.45 -2.53 18.72
CA ALA A 116 -2.97 -2.58 20.09
C ALA A 116 -1.79 -3.57 20.26
N ALA A 117 -1.72 -4.60 19.44
CA ALA A 117 -0.59 -5.52 19.35
C ALA A 117 0.60 -4.95 18.55
N GLY A 118 0.48 -3.73 18.02
CA GLY A 118 1.56 -3.02 17.32
C GLY A 118 1.53 -3.15 15.79
N ASP A 119 0.45 -3.69 15.21
CA ASP A 119 0.33 -3.85 13.76
C ASP A 119 0.08 -2.50 13.06
N PRO A 120 1.01 -2.02 12.19
CA PRO A 120 0.85 -0.72 11.54
C PRO A 120 -0.19 -0.72 10.42
N PHE A 121 -0.49 -1.87 9.82
CA PHE A 121 -1.56 -1.96 8.81
C PHE A 121 -2.93 -1.83 9.46
N ALA A 122 -3.10 -2.37 10.67
CA ALA A 122 -4.29 -2.16 11.46
C ALA A 122 -4.46 -0.68 11.87
N ALA A 123 -3.38 -0.04 12.33
CA ALA A 123 -3.38 1.38 12.63
C ALA A 123 -3.74 2.22 11.40
N LEU A 124 -3.18 1.88 10.23
CA LEU A 124 -3.49 2.54 8.96
C LEU A 124 -4.97 2.42 8.62
N ALA A 125 -5.55 1.21 8.70
CA ALA A 125 -6.96 0.98 8.41
C ALA A 125 -7.92 1.78 9.32
N LEU A 126 -7.50 2.06 10.56
CA LEU A 126 -8.26 2.87 11.52
C LEU A 126 -7.95 4.38 11.46
N SER A 127 -7.01 4.79 10.61
CA SER A 127 -6.58 6.19 10.48
C SER A 127 -7.39 6.99 9.46
N ASP A 128 -7.24 8.30 9.45
CA ASP A 128 -7.81 9.19 8.44
C ASP A 128 -7.14 9.07 7.05
N GLY A 129 -5.90 8.57 6.99
CA GLY A 129 -5.20 8.27 5.74
C GLY A 129 -5.39 6.84 5.22
N GLY A 130 -6.16 5.99 5.91
CA GLY A 130 -6.54 4.65 5.46
C GLY A 130 -7.69 4.68 4.43
N GLU A 131 -7.71 3.71 3.51
CA GLU A 131 -8.79 3.60 2.52
C GLU A 131 -10.13 3.30 3.22
N GLU A 132 -10.08 2.51 4.28
CA GLU A 132 -11.21 2.06 5.10
C GLU A 132 -11.89 3.21 5.85
N CYS A 133 -11.25 4.38 5.99
CA CYS A 133 -11.91 5.56 6.55
C CYS A 133 -13.15 5.96 5.74
N ARG A 134 -13.16 5.71 4.43
CA ARG A 134 -14.35 5.93 3.57
C ARG A 134 -15.52 5.04 3.97
N ASP A 135 -15.25 3.83 4.45
CA ASP A 135 -16.26 2.85 4.84
C ASP A 135 -16.70 3.04 6.30
N PHE A 136 -15.75 3.29 7.20
CA PHE A 136 -16.03 3.44 8.63
C PHE A 136 -16.64 4.79 8.97
N GLY A 137 -16.20 5.86 8.29
CA GLY A 137 -16.44 7.23 8.73
C GLY A 137 -15.82 7.50 10.10
N LYS A 138 -16.03 8.73 10.60
CA LYS A 138 -15.60 9.09 11.95
C LYS A 138 -16.53 8.49 12.98
N SER A 139 -16.01 7.58 13.80
CA SER A 139 -16.75 6.86 14.83
C SER A 139 -15.82 6.45 15.98
N SER A 140 -16.39 5.92 17.06
CA SER A 140 -15.62 5.34 18.16
C SER A 140 -16.30 4.10 18.72
N ILE A 141 -15.49 3.13 19.14
CA ILE A 141 -15.91 1.92 19.84
C ILE A 141 -15.30 1.89 21.23
N SER A 142 -16.14 1.65 22.23
CA SER A 142 -15.70 1.45 23.61
C SER A 142 -15.31 0.00 23.89
N THR A 143 -14.37 -0.20 24.81
CA THR A 143 -13.98 -1.53 25.31
C THR A 143 -15.19 -2.36 25.78
N LYS A 144 -16.16 -1.73 26.46
CA LYS A 144 -17.37 -2.42 26.92
C LYS A 144 -18.19 -2.99 25.75
N PHE A 145 -18.35 -2.21 24.68
CA PHE A 145 -19.08 -2.66 23.50
C PHE A 145 -18.35 -3.80 22.80
N ALA A 146 -17.04 -3.68 22.62
CA ALA A 146 -16.23 -4.73 21.99
C ALA A 146 -16.35 -6.06 22.75
N ASN A 147 -16.19 -6.02 24.08
CA ASN A 147 -16.32 -7.22 24.91
C ASN A 147 -17.71 -7.85 24.80
N ALA A 148 -18.77 -7.02 24.70
CA ALA A 148 -20.14 -7.49 24.54
C ALA A 148 -20.39 -8.20 23.19
N ILE A 149 -19.60 -7.91 22.15
CA ILE A 149 -19.68 -8.57 20.83
C ILE A 149 -18.65 -9.68 20.63
N GLY A 150 -17.92 -10.05 21.70
CA GLY A 150 -16.93 -11.13 21.71
C GLY A 150 -15.51 -10.70 21.33
N GLU A 151 -15.24 -9.41 21.20
CA GLU A 151 -13.90 -8.88 20.87
C GLU A 151 -13.24 -8.25 22.09
N GLN A 152 -11.99 -8.63 22.39
CA GLN A 152 -11.28 -8.12 23.56
C GLN A 152 -10.43 -6.90 23.22
N LEU A 153 -10.75 -5.72 23.76
CA LEU A 153 -9.97 -4.50 23.53
C LEU A 153 -9.32 -3.97 24.81
N PRO A 154 -8.03 -3.61 24.80
CA PRO A 154 -7.40 -2.97 25.97
C PRO A 154 -7.80 -1.50 26.12
N GLU A 155 -8.08 -0.80 25.02
CA GLU A 155 -8.41 0.64 24.99
C GLU A 155 -9.56 0.93 24.02
N ASN A 156 -10.11 2.15 24.08
CA ASN A 156 -11.12 2.63 23.13
C ASN A 156 -10.48 2.84 21.74
N ILE A 157 -11.26 2.63 20.68
CA ILE A 157 -10.79 2.73 19.30
C ILE A 157 -11.57 3.82 18.57
N GLU A 158 -10.87 4.82 18.06
CA GLU A 158 -11.41 5.83 17.15
C GLU A 158 -11.09 5.44 15.69
N THR A 159 -12.06 5.58 14.79
CA THR A 159 -11.86 5.41 13.34
C THR A 159 -11.66 6.75 12.65
N CYS A 160 -10.97 6.76 11.52
CA CYS A 160 -10.57 7.99 10.83
C CYS A 160 -9.78 8.93 11.75
N SER A 161 -8.86 8.36 12.54
CA SER A 161 -8.09 9.11 13.53
C SER A 161 -6.72 9.52 12.99
N ALA A 162 -6.39 10.80 13.14
CA ALA A 162 -5.04 11.32 12.87
C ALA A 162 -3.99 10.72 13.84
N GLU A 163 -4.39 10.37 15.07
CA GLU A 163 -3.48 9.70 16.00
C GLU A 163 -3.08 8.31 15.47
N ASN A 164 -4.06 7.56 14.96
CA ASN A 164 -3.80 6.25 14.36
C ASN A 164 -2.96 6.37 13.08
N TRP A 165 -3.06 7.49 12.34
CA TRP A 165 -2.17 7.78 11.22
C TRP A 165 -0.71 7.85 11.67
N PHE A 166 -0.41 8.61 12.72
CA PHE A 166 0.96 8.71 13.25
C PHE A 166 1.46 7.37 13.80
N LYS A 167 0.61 6.61 14.51
CA LYS A 167 0.93 5.24 14.96
C LYS A 167 1.30 4.34 13.78
N ALA A 168 0.53 4.39 12.69
CA ALA A 168 0.82 3.65 11.48
C ALA A 168 2.17 4.05 10.88
N GLN A 169 2.44 5.34 10.71
CA GLN A 169 3.70 5.82 10.14
C GLN A 169 4.91 5.38 10.98
N ASP A 170 4.82 5.46 12.30
CA ASP A 170 5.92 5.06 13.18
C ASP A 170 6.11 3.54 13.20
N GLY A 171 5.03 2.75 13.12
CA GLY A 171 5.14 1.31 12.96
C GLY A 171 5.75 0.89 11.62
N PHE A 172 5.39 1.55 10.52
CA PHE A 172 6.02 1.30 9.22
C PHE A 172 7.50 1.66 9.19
N LYS A 173 7.91 2.76 9.85
CA LYS A 173 9.35 3.09 10.00
C LYS A 173 10.10 1.98 10.73
N LYS A 174 9.56 1.48 11.85
CA LYS A 174 10.18 0.38 12.61
C LYS A 174 10.31 -0.90 11.78
N LEU A 175 9.26 -1.30 11.06
CA LEU A 175 9.32 -2.46 10.17
C LEU A 175 10.34 -2.27 9.06
N ALA A 176 10.37 -1.08 8.46
CA ALA A 176 11.31 -0.76 7.39
C ALA A 176 12.77 -0.82 7.86
N GLU A 177 13.07 -0.32 9.07
CA GLU A 177 14.37 -0.41 9.73
C GLU A 177 14.78 -1.86 10.02
N GLN A 178 13.81 -2.76 10.24
CA GLN A 178 14.03 -4.19 10.42
C GLN A 178 14.22 -4.96 9.10
N GLY A 179 14.12 -4.27 7.96
CA GLY A 179 14.31 -4.88 6.63
C GLY A 179 13.03 -5.31 5.94
N ASP A 180 11.84 -4.99 6.47
CA ASP A 180 10.58 -5.30 5.82
C ASP A 180 10.43 -4.49 4.51
N LEU A 181 10.50 -5.19 3.38
CA LEU A 181 10.46 -4.58 2.05
C LEU A 181 9.09 -3.96 1.73
N ALA A 182 8.00 -4.51 2.27
CA ALA A 182 6.66 -3.97 2.04
C ALA A 182 6.47 -2.63 2.77
N ALA A 183 6.98 -2.51 4.00
CA ALA A 183 7.00 -1.28 4.78
C ALA A 183 7.93 -0.23 4.18
N GLN A 184 9.13 -0.64 3.73
CA GLN A 184 10.03 0.25 2.99
C GLN A 184 9.35 0.80 1.72
N TYR A 185 8.67 -0.05 0.96
CA TYR A 185 7.97 0.38 -0.24
C TYR A 185 6.78 1.30 0.07
N TYR A 186 6.02 0.99 1.14
CA TYR A 186 4.96 1.86 1.62
C TYR A 186 5.49 3.28 1.90
N LEU A 187 6.61 3.40 2.62
CA LEU A 187 7.22 4.68 2.94
C LEU A 187 7.75 5.42 1.70
N LEU A 188 8.36 4.71 0.75
CA LEU A 188 8.79 5.28 -0.53
C LEU A 188 7.60 5.87 -1.30
N ARG A 189 6.49 5.14 -1.36
CA ARG A 189 5.25 5.60 -2.01
C ARG A 189 4.66 6.82 -1.28
N ARG A 190 4.64 6.80 0.06
CA ARG A 190 4.20 7.96 0.86
C ARG A 190 5.04 9.19 0.62
N GLN A 191 6.37 9.06 0.62
CA GLN A 191 7.27 10.18 0.37
C GLN A 191 6.93 10.89 -0.95
N ARG A 192 6.63 10.14 -2.02
CA ARG A 192 6.26 10.70 -3.32
C ARG A 192 4.89 11.37 -3.35
N ILE A 193 3.94 10.87 -2.57
CA ILE A 193 2.59 11.44 -2.47
C ILE A 193 2.62 12.72 -1.64
N ASP A 194 3.28 12.67 -0.49
CA ASP A 194 3.30 13.74 0.51
C ASP A 194 4.25 14.87 0.12
N ASN A 195 5.35 14.55 -0.55
CA ASN A 195 6.37 15.50 -0.99
C ASN A 195 6.72 15.22 -2.46
N PRO A 196 5.84 15.57 -3.40
CA PRO A 196 6.06 15.27 -4.81
C PRO A 196 7.29 16.03 -5.34
N ASP A 197 8.28 15.28 -5.79
CA ASP A 197 9.45 15.79 -6.49
C ASP A 197 9.46 15.25 -7.93
N ASN A 198 9.34 16.18 -8.88
CA ASN A 198 9.32 15.89 -10.31
C ASN A 198 10.71 16.08 -10.95
N SER A 199 11.79 16.21 -10.18
CA SER A 199 13.14 16.26 -10.71
C SER A 199 13.53 14.96 -11.42
N ARG A 200 14.57 15.04 -12.25
CA ARG A 200 15.16 13.86 -12.88
C ARG A 200 15.81 12.96 -11.83
N GLU A 201 16.48 13.58 -10.87
CA GLU A 201 17.21 12.94 -9.79
C GLU A 201 16.27 12.11 -8.89
N ALA A 202 15.12 12.66 -8.51
CA ALA A 202 14.12 11.94 -7.71
C ALA A 202 13.50 10.76 -8.48
N HIS A 203 13.33 10.89 -9.80
CA HIS A 203 12.82 9.82 -10.65
C HIS A 203 13.83 8.69 -10.83
N GLU A 204 15.09 9.01 -11.13
CA GLU A 204 16.16 8.01 -11.20
C GLU A 204 16.36 7.31 -9.84
N PHE A 205 16.24 8.05 -8.72
CA PHE A 205 16.24 7.46 -7.38
C PHE A 205 15.10 6.47 -7.19
N TYR A 206 13.87 6.83 -7.59
CA TYR A 206 12.72 5.95 -7.49
C TYR A 206 12.91 4.66 -8.31
N ILE A 207 13.46 4.76 -9.53
CA ILE A 207 13.75 3.59 -10.36
C ILE A 207 14.83 2.70 -9.73
N ARG A 208 15.90 3.28 -9.17
CA ARG A 208 16.91 2.52 -8.42
C ARG A 208 16.30 1.77 -7.24
N GLU A 209 15.37 2.39 -6.51
CA GLU A 209 14.66 1.71 -5.42
C GLU A 209 13.75 0.58 -5.92
N ILE A 210 13.05 0.74 -7.05
CA ILE A 210 12.29 -0.34 -7.69
C ILE A 210 13.19 -1.55 -7.97
N ILE A 211 14.38 -1.30 -8.52
CA ILE A 211 15.38 -2.35 -8.80
C ILE A 211 15.83 -3.01 -7.49
N ARG A 212 16.17 -2.22 -6.45
CA ARG A 212 16.58 -2.73 -5.14
C ARG A 212 15.53 -3.64 -4.51
N PHE A 213 14.24 -3.30 -4.61
CA PHE A 213 13.15 -4.16 -4.14
C PHE A 213 13.10 -5.49 -4.89
N ALA A 214 13.32 -5.45 -6.20
CA ALA A 214 13.30 -6.64 -7.05
C ALA A 214 14.50 -7.57 -6.82
N GLU A 215 15.67 -7.01 -6.51
CA GLU A 215 16.84 -7.76 -6.03
C GLU A 215 16.54 -8.47 -4.71
N GLY A 216 15.70 -7.88 -3.86
CA GLY A 216 15.14 -8.50 -2.66
C GLY A 216 13.92 -9.40 -2.92
N TYR A 217 13.64 -9.74 -4.18
CA TYR A 217 12.51 -10.57 -4.63
C TYR A 217 11.11 -10.01 -4.30
N TYR A 218 11.02 -8.73 -3.96
CA TYR A 218 9.76 -8.01 -3.78
C TYR A 218 9.39 -7.26 -5.06
N TYR A 219 8.63 -7.92 -5.94
CA TYR A 219 8.37 -7.43 -7.30
C TYR A 219 7.21 -6.44 -7.43
N LYS A 220 6.42 -6.23 -6.37
CA LYS A 220 5.26 -5.32 -6.41
C LYS A 220 5.60 -3.91 -6.95
N PRO A 221 6.70 -3.25 -6.55
CA PRO A 221 7.05 -1.92 -7.06
C PRO A 221 7.31 -1.92 -8.56
N MET A 222 7.91 -3.00 -9.09
CA MET A 222 8.19 -3.12 -10.51
C MET A 222 6.93 -3.36 -11.31
N MET A 223 6.02 -4.22 -10.82
CA MET A 223 4.72 -4.43 -11.46
C MET A 223 3.90 -3.14 -11.51
N GLU A 224 3.79 -2.42 -10.39
CA GLU A 224 3.07 -1.13 -10.35
C GLU A 224 3.71 -0.08 -11.27
N TYR A 225 5.02 -0.11 -11.46
CA TYR A 225 5.71 0.77 -12.39
C TYR A 225 5.42 0.40 -13.86
N ILE A 226 5.39 -0.89 -14.20
CA ILE A 226 5.02 -1.38 -15.54
C ILE A 226 3.57 -1.02 -15.86
N ASP A 227 2.64 -1.31 -14.95
CA ASP A 227 1.21 -1.00 -15.12
C ASP A 227 1.01 0.49 -15.42
N LYS A 228 1.74 1.36 -14.70
CA LYS A 228 1.70 2.81 -14.94
C LYS A 228 2.24 3.21 -16.31
N ILE A 229 3.26 2.53 -16.83
CA ILE A 229 3.77 2.79 -18.18
C ILE A 229 2.72 2.38 -19.22
N GLU A 230 2.09 1.22 -19.04
CA GLU A 230 1.04 0.72 -19.94
C GLU A 230 -0.20 1.60 -19.95
N GLU A 231 -0.60 2.20 -18.82
CA GLU A 231 -1.72 3.14 -18.75
C GLU A 231 -1.48 4.47 -19.50
N VAL A 232 -0.21 4.83 -19.74
CA VAL A 232 0.18 6.11 -20.37
C VAL A 232 0.39 5.96 -21.89
N ASN A 233 0.52 4.72 -22.40
CA ASN A 233 0.71 4.40 -23.82
C ASN A 233 -0.60 4.01 -24.50
#